data_AF-A0A940F2G0-F1
#
_entry.id   AF-A0A940F2G0-F1
#
_cell.length_a   1.000
_cell.length_b   1.000
_cell.length_c   1.000
_cell.angle_alpha   90.00
_cell.angle_beta   90.00
_cell.angle_gamma   90.00
#
_symmetry.space_group_name_H-M   'P 1'
#
loop_
_entity.id
_entity.type
_entity.pdbx_description
1 polymer ?
#
loop_
_entity_poly.entity_id
_entity_poly.type
_entity_poly.pdbx_seq_one_letter_code
_entity_poly.pdbx_strand_id
1 'polypeptide(L)'
;MAYAQVATPGTTFTDGTGLLVVPGDRPAKVLKIESLGGRSAMTFLGAKLAGPHREFTTNTSWPTWPPNIAGDPLQEAEGATIEPVSRTFNKNGYELLLGYRIDHAKYAVRRGVRVTYRIGDRTYRAVLPLVFATCPPGRDLDSCQEEATTVMQSVLPRDG
;
A
#
# COMPACT_ATOMS: atom_id res chain seq x y z
N MET A 1 -1.87 -12.91 -1.08
CA MET A 1 -3.29 -13.00 -0.70
C MET A 1 -3.82 -11.58 -0.62
N ALA A 2 -5.03 -11.31 -1.12
CA ALA A 2 -5.66 -10.00 -0.94
C ALA A 2 -6.25 -9.92 0.49
N TYR A 3 -6.38 -8.71 1.03
CA TYR A 3 -6.99 -8.50 2.35
C TYR A 3 -8.35 -7.81 2.23
N ALA A 4 -9.24 -8.11 3.18
CA ALA A 4 -10.51 -7.41 3.34
C ALA A 4 -10.67 -6.87 4.75
N GLN A 5 -11.38 -5.74 4.89
CA GLN A 5 -11.76 -5.17 6.18
C GLN A 5 -13.22 -4.77 6.20
N VAL A 6 -13.88 -4.93 7.36
CA VAL A 6 -15.26 -4.48 7.54
C VAL A 6 -15.38 -2.97 7.30
N ALA A 7 -16.34 -2.61 6.46
CA ALA A 7 -16.59 -1.28 5.96
C ALA A 7 -17.45 -0.48 6.96
N THR A 8 -16.82 0.03 8.02
CA THR A 8 -17.46 0.94 8.97
C THR A 8 -17.23 2.39 8.55
N PRO A 9 -18.27 3.15 8.13
CA PRO A 9 -18.10 4.54 7.72
C PRO A 9 -17.47 5.41 8.81
N GLY A 10 -16.58 6.31 8.41
CA GLY A 10 -15.83 7.18 9.30
C GLY A 10 -14.56 6.55 9.88
N THR A 11 -14.41 5.22 9.80
CA THR A 11 -13.18 4.55 10.24
C THR A 11 -12.02 4.89 9.30
N THR A 12 -10.86 5.16 9.89
CA THR A 12 -9.59 5.24 9.16
C THR A 12 -8.75 4.01 9.44
N PHE A 13 -7.91 3.64 8.48
CA PHE A 13 -6.98 2.54 8.65
C PHE A 13 -5.71 2.79 7.83
N THR A 14 -4.65 2.08 8.20
CA THR A 14 -3.39 2.02 7.46
C THR A 14 -3.21 0.62 6.89
N ASP A 15 -2.95 0.51 5.61
CA ASP A 15 -2.52 -0.72 4.96
C ASP A 15 -0.99 -0.75 4.78
N GLY A 16 -0.33 -1.76 5.34
CA GLY A 16 1.14 -1.92 5.36
C GLY A 16 1.71 -2.95 4.40
N THR A 17 0.92 -3.45 3.45
CA THR A 17 1.30 -4.62 2.64
C THR A 17 2.37 -4.37 1.56
N GLY A 18 2.74 -3.11 1.32
CA GLY A 18 3.59 -2.73 0.20
C GLY A 18 5.07 -2.64 0.55
N LEU A 19 5.93 -3.21 -0.30
CA LEU A 19 7.36 -2.98 -0.23
C LEU A 19 7.87 -2.19 -1.42
N LEU A 20 8.61 -1.12 -1.14
CA LEU A 20 9.35 -0.37 -2.15
C LEU A 20 10.81 -0.78 -2.13
N VAL A 21 11.20 -1.43 -3.22
CA VAL A 21 12.56 -1.87 -3.48
C VAL A 21 13.04 -1.20 -4.76
N VAL A 22 14.18 -0.53 -4.68
CA VAL A 22 14.87 0.03 -5.86
C VAL A 22 15.99 -0.93 -6.24
N PRO A 23 15.83 -1.74 -7.30
CA PRO A 23 16.93 -2.54 -7.82
C PRO A 23 17.96 -1.61 -8.50
N GLY A 24 19.24 -1.94 -8.36
CA GLY A 24 20.35 -1.20 -8.98
C GLY A 24 21.22 -0.45 -7.97
N ASP A 25 21.79 0.68 -8.42
CA ASP A 25 22.83 1.44 -7.73
C ASP A 25 22.51 2.93 -7.57
N ARG A 26 21.37 3.40 -8.11
CA ARG A 26 20.94 4.80 -8.04
C ARG A 26 19.65 4.95 -7.24
N PRO A 27 19.55 6.00 -6.40
CA PRO A 27 18.34 6.25 -5.62
C PRO A 27 17.16 6.63 -6.51
N ALA A 28 15.95 6.36 -6.01
CA ALA A 28 14.71 6.78 -6.65
C ALA A 28 13.98 7.82 -5.79
N LYS A 29 13.56 8.94 -6.39
CA LYS A 29 12.68 9.90 -5.73
C LYS A 29 11.23 9.57 -6.04
N VAL A 30 10.42 9.31 -5.02
CA VAL A 30 8.97 9.13 -5.18
C VAL A 30 8.35 10.50 -5.46
N LEU A 31 7.58 10.59 -6.55
CA LEU A 31 6.92 11.83 -6.96
C LEU A 31 5.43 11.82 -6.61
N LYS A 32 4.77 10.66 -6.75
CA LYS A 32 3.33 10.54 -6.55
C LYS A 32 2.93 9.12 -6.18
N ILE A 33 1.99 8.99 -5.26
CA ILE A 33 1.32 7.74 -4.90
C ILE A 33 -0.17 7.86 -5.21
N GLU A 34 -0.71 6.91 -5.97
CA GLU A 34 -2.12 6.89 -6.34
C GLU A 34 -2.76 5.55 -6.00
N SER A 35 -3.91 5.59 -5.31
CA SER A 35 -4.73 4.41 -5.12
C SER A 35 -5.56 4.11 -6.38
N LEU A 36 -5.52 2.87 -6.86
CA LEU A 36 -6.22 2.45 -8.07
C LEU A 36 -7.46 1.62 -7.70
N GLY A 37 -8.66 2.16 -7.93
CA GLY A 37 -9.92 1.51 -7.55
C GLY A 37 -10.36 1.85 -6.13
N GLY A 38 -11.39 1.17 -5.63
CA GLY A 38 -11.91 1.32 -4.27
C GLY A 38 -12.62 2.64 -3.94
N ARG A 39 -12.47 3.67 -4.79
CA ARG A 39 -13.01 5.03 -4.62
C ARG A 39 -14.52 5.12 -4.44
N SER A 40 -15.25 4.05 -4.74
CA SER A 40 -16.68 4.01 -4.46
C SER A 40 -16.95 3.96 -2.96
N ALA A 41 -16.12 3.32 -2.14
CA ALA A 41 -16.34 3.14 -0.69
C ALA A 41 -15.29 3.78 0.22
N MET A 42 -14.11 4.12 -0.31
CA MET A 42 -13.02 4.66 0.51
C MET A 42 -12.27 5.80 -0.18
N THR A 43 -11.80 6.74 0.63
CA THR A 43 -10.94 7.85 0.24
C THR A 43 -9.51 7.56 0.66
N PHE A 44 -8.57 7.74 -0.27
CA PHE A 44 -7.14 7.69 0.00
C PHE A 44 -6.70 8.98 0.69
N LEU A 45 -6.05 8.85 1.84
CA LEU A 45 -5.64 9.98 2.69
C LEU A 45 -4.17 10.38 2.50
N GLY A 46 -3.33 9.46 2.02
CA GLY A 46 -1.91 9.68 1.84
C GLY A 46 -1.08 8.41 2.02
N ALA A 47 0.23 8.56 1.89
CA ALA A 47 1.17 7.46 2.03
C ALA A 47 2.39 7.90 2.84
N LYS A 48 2.86 7.00 3.70
CA LYS A 48 4.06 7.16 4.51
C LYS A 48 5.01 5.99 4.25
N LEU A 49 6.28 6.19 4.60
CA LEU A 49 7.29 5.16 4.52
C LEU A 49 7.89 4.91 5.90
N ALA A 50 8.01 3.63 6.25
CA ALA A 50 8.92 3.19 7.30
C ALA A 50 10.27 2.79 6.68
N GLY A 51 11.35 3.11 7.38
CA GLY A 51 12.71 2.84 6.90
C GLY A 51 13.04 1.34 6.83
N PRO A 52 14.09 0.96 6.08
CA PRO A 52 14.49 -0.43 5.84
C PRO A 52 15.04 -1.14 7.09
N HIS A 53 15.29 -0.40 8.17
CA HIS A 53 15.83 -0.93 9.42
C HIS A 53 14.80 -1.67 10.28
N ARG A 54 13.52 -1.54 9.93
CA ARG A 54 12.42 -2.13 10.69
C ARG A 54 12.26 -3.63 10.40
N GLU A 55 11.88 -4.38 11.42
CA GLU A 55 11.34 -5.72 11.22
C GLU A 55 9.99 -5.60 10.51
N PHE A 56 9.84 -6.25 9.35
CA PHE A 56 8.55 -6.27 8.66
C PHE A 56 7.49 -6.81 9.59
N THR A 57 6.50 -5.98 9.90
CA THR A 57 5.33 -6.47 10.59
C THR A 57 4.47 -7.21 9.60
N THR A 58 4.05 -8.43 9.95
CA THR A 58 3.07 -9.20 9.16
C THR A 58 1.66 -8.61 9.23
N ASN A 59 1.47 -7.51 9.97
CA ASN A 59 0.20 -6.81 10.10
C ASN A 59 -0.10 -6.00 8.84
N THR A 60 -1.17 -6.39 8.17
CA THR A 60 -1.58 -5.82 6.89
C THR A 60 -2.55 -4.67 7.03
N SER A 61 -3.17 -4.50 8.21
CA SER A 61 -4.02 -3.36 8.53
C SER A 61 -3.83 -2.89 9.99
N TRP A 62 -3.71 -1.58 10.19
CA TRP A 62 -3.77 -0.92 11.51
C TRP A 62 -5.01 -0.03 11.62
N PRO A 63 -5.63 0.06 12.81
CA PRO A 63 -6.95 0.68 12.99
C PRO A 63 -6.96 2.23 12.97
N THR A 64 -5.90 2.89 12.49
CA THR A 64 -5.80 4.37 12.45
C THR A 64 -4.94 4.87 11.30
N TRP A 65 -5.16 6.11 10.88
CA TRP A 65 -4.23 6.89 10.05
C TRP A 65 -4.03 8.31 10.64
N PRO A 66 -2.78 8.83 10.71
CA PRO A 66 -1.52 8.13 10.49
C PRO A 66 -1.34 6.94 11.46
N PRO A 67 -0.57 5.90 11.07
CA PRO A 67 -0.35 4.77 11.95
C PRO A 67 0.52 5.20 13.15
N ASN A 68 0.11 4.81 14.35
CA ASN A 68 0.93 4.97 15.55
C ASN A 68 1.85 3.75 15.71
N ILE A 69 3.05 3.84 15.13
CA ILE A 69 4.05 2.78 15.19
C ILE A 69 5.14 3.26 16.14
N ALA A 70 5.21 2.63 17.32
CA ALA A 70 6.16 3.03 18.35
C ALA A 70 7.61 2.85 17.87
N GLY A 71 8.44 3.88 18.07
CA GLY A 71 9.90 3.78 17.91
C GLY A 71 10.45 4.10 16.52
N ASP A 72 9.60 4.20 15.48
CA ASP A 72 10.09 4.38 14.11
C ASP A 72 9.63 5.69 13.47
N PRO A 73 10.56 6.55 13.00
CA PRO A 73 10.19 7.76 12.29
C PRO A 73 9.56 7.39 10.94
N LEU A 74 8.32 7.86 10.75
CA LEU A 74 7.63 7.76 9.47
C LEU A 74 7.84 9.04 8.68
N GLN A 75 8.24 8.91 7.43
CA GLN A 75 8.32 10.04 6.49
C GLN A 75 7.16 9.99 5.49
N GLU A 76 6.81 11.14 4.92
CA GLU A 76 5.89 11.17 3.77
C GLU A 76 6.47 10.37 2.62
N ALA A 77 5.63 9.57 1.93
CA ALA A 77 6.09 8.80 0.79
C ALA A 77 6.38 9.71 -0.41
N GLU A 78 5.50 10.67 -0.68
CA GLU A 78 5.72 11.63 -1.76
C GLU A 78 6.85 12.60 -1.42
N GLY A 79 7.82 12.71 -2.31
CA GLY A 79 9.03 13.50 -2.09
C GLY A 79 10.19 12.72 -1.47
N ALA A 80 9.96 11.53 -0.90
CA ALA A 80 11.00 10.71 -0.32
C ALA A 80 11.99 10.17 -1.36
N THR A 81 13.23 10.00 -0.92
CA THR A 81 14.28 9.30 -1.66
C THR A 81 14.43 7.89 -1.09
N ILE A 82 14.33 6.90 -1.98
CA ILE A 82 14.51 5.48 -1.68
C ILE A 82 15.89 5.07 -2.16
N GLU A 83 16.74 4.65 -1.22
CA GLU A 83 18.08 4.14 -1.54
C GLU A 83 18.02 2.71 -2.11
N PRO A 84 18.98 2.33 -2.97
CA PRO A 84 19.07 0.95 -3.45
C PRO A 84 19.32 -0.05 -2.33
N VAL A 85 18.73 -1.24 -2.44
CA VAL A 85 18.83 -2.31 -1.43
C VAL A 85 20.27 -2.83 -1.22
N SER A 86 21.13 -2.70 -2.23
CA SER A 86 22.56 -3.05 -2.12
C SER A 86 23.34 -2.13 -1.16
N ARG A 87 22.79 -0.95 -0.82
CA ARG A 87 23.41 0.04 0.07
C ARG A 87 22.84 0.02 1.48
N THR A 88 21.76 -0.72 1.73
CA THR A 88 21.12 -0.80 3.06
C THR A 88 21.67 -1.99 3.83
N PHE A 89 21.97 -1.80 5.13
CA PHE A 89 22.47 -2.87 6.01
C PHE A 89 21.48 -4.03 6.15
N ASN A 90 20.18 -3.73 6.03
CA ASN A 90 19.11 -4.70 5.91
C ASN A 90 18.68 -4.79 4.45
N LYS A 91 18.57 -6.00 3.89
CA LYS A 91 18.05 -6.26 2.53
C LYS A 91 16.55 -5.94 2.36
N ASN A 92 15.96 -5.34 3.39
CA ASN A 92 14.55 -5.03 3.50
C ASN A 92 14.30 -3.71 2.75
N GLY A 93 13.33 -3.68 1.85
CA GLY A 93 12.89 -2.44 1.21
C GLY A 93 12.23 -1.49 2.20
N TYR A 94 11.76 -0.34 1.72
CA TYR A 94 10.95 0.56 2.53
C TYR A 94 9.51 0.04 2.57
N GLU A 95 8.93 -0.06 3.77
CA GLU A 95 7.53 -0.42 3.93
C GLU A 95 6.65 0.78 3.55
N LEU A 96 5.70 0.55 2.64
CA LEU A 96 4.74 1.53 2.17
C LEU A 96 3.46 1.42 2.99
N LEU A 97 3.18 2.46 3.75
CA LEU A 97 2.03 2.59 4.65
C LEU A 97 0.98 3.48 3.98
N LEU A 98 -0.20 2.96 3.74
CA LEU A 98 -1.23 3.62 2.93
C LEU A 98 -2.46 3.95 3.78
N GLY A 99 -2.79 5.24 3.86
CA GLY A 99 -3.90 5.74 4.65
C GLY A 99 -5.21 5.76 3.89
N TYR A 100 -6.27 5.25 4.51
CA TYR A 100 -7.61 5.29 3.96
C TYR A 100 -8.65 5.69 5.00
N ARG A 101 -9.73 6.32 4.54
CA ARG A 101 -10.99 6.47 5.28
C ARG A 101 -12.08 5.72 4.55
N ILE A 102 -12.88 4.95 5.27
CA ILE A 102 -14.10 4.33 4.73
C ILE A 102 -15.20 5.39 4.74
N ASP A 103 -15.72 5.74 3.56
CA ASP A 103 -16.80 6.73 3.40
C ASP A 103 -18.18 6.04 3.35
N HIS A 104 -18.23 4.81 2.83
CA HIS A 104 -19.49 4.07 2.65
C HIS A 104 -19.35 2.61 3.06
N ALA A 105 -20.40 2.08 3.70
CA ALA A 105 -20.51 0.70 4.16
C ALA A 105 -20.85 -0.25 2.99
N LYS A 106 -19.97 -0.36 1.99
CA LYS A 106 -20.19 -1.21 0.82
C LYS A 106 -18.93 -1.93 0.38
N TYR A 107 -19.14 -2.94 -0.45
CA TYR A 107 -18.04 -3.63 -1.09
C TYR A 107 -17.36 -2.73 -2.13
N ALA A 108 -16.04 -2.63 -2.05
CA ALA A 108 -15.21 -1.98 -3.05
C ALA A 108 -13.80 -2.56 -3.00
N VAL A 109 -13.11 -2.56 -4.13
CA VAL A 109 -11.77 -3.13 -4.26
C VAL A 109 -10.81 -2.09 -4.79
N ARG A 110 -9.76 -1.80 -4.02
CA ARG A 110 -8.51 -1.22 -4.56
C ARG A 110 -7.73 -2.34 -5.21
N ARG A 111 -7.43 -2.16 -6.49
CA ARG A 111 -6.76 -3.12 -7.36
C ARG A 111 -5.24 -2.99 -7.36
N GLY A 112 -4.72 -1.89 -6.85
CA GLY A 112 -3.30 -1.65 -6.74
C GLY A 112 -2.97 -0.22 -6.37
N VAL A 113 -1.68 0.08 -6.38
CA VAL A 113 -1.14 1.41 -6.10
C VAL A 113 -0.19 1.79 -7.23
N ARG A 114 -0.42 2.94 -7.85
CA ARG A 114 0.53 3.48 -8.81
C ARG A 114 1.56 4.34 -8.08
N VAL A 115 2.83 4.01 -8.30
CA VAL A 115 3.95 4.81 -7.82
C VAL A 115 4.59 5.48 -9.03
N THR A 116 4.57 6.80 -9.06
CA THR A 116 5.36 7.59 -10.01
C THR A 116 6.65 8.00 -9.32
N TYR A 117 7.80 7.69 -9.91
CA TYR A 117 9.11 7.94 -9.32
C TYR A 117 10.12 8.39 -10.36
N ARG A 118 11.24 8.95 -9.91
CA ARG A 118 12.32 9.45 -10.78
C ARG A 118 13.66 8.85 -10.38
N ILE A 119 14.44 8.41 -11.37
CA ILE A 119 15.84 7.99 -11.21
C ILE A 119 16.69 8.85 -12.15
N GLY A 120 17.55 9.71 -11.58
CA GLY A 120 18.23 10.76 -12.35
C GLY A 120 17.22 11.72 -13.01
N ASP A 121 17.24 11.81 -14.33
CA ASP A 121 16.35 12.68 -15.11
C ASP A 121 15.17 11.94 -15.75
N ARG A 122 15.02 10.65 -15.49
CA ARG A 122 13.96 9.82 -16.08
C ARG A 122 12.86 9.55 -15.06
N THR A 123 11.62 9.79 -15.47
CA THR A 123 10.42 9.50 -14.69
C THR A 123 9.82 8.17 -15.14
N TYR A 124 9.47 7.34 -14.17
CA TYR A 124 8.92 6.01 -14.34
C TYR A 124 7.60 5.89 -13.59
N ARG A 125 6.83 4.86 -13.95
CA ARG A 125 5.60 4.48 -13.26
C ARG A 125 5.61 2.98 -13.04
N ALA A 126 5.32 2.57 -11.81
CA ALA A 126 5.07 1.18 -11.46
C ALA A 126 3.66 1.05 -10.89
N VAL A 127 3.01 -0.08 -11.14
CA VAL A 127 1.76 -0.46 -10.46
C VAL A 127 2.10 -1.62 -9.55
N LEU A 128 1.93 -1.40 -8.25
CA LEU A 128 2.07 -2.44 -7.25
C LEU A 128 0.72 -3.15 -7.10
N PRO A 129 0.64 -4.48 -7.23
CA PRO A 129 -0.59 -5.26 -7.15
C PRO A 129 -1.04 -5.44 -5.68
N LEU A 130 -1.08 -4.35 -4.92
CA LEU A 130 -1.54 -4.32 -3.55
C LEU A 130 -3.07 -4.28 -3.57
N VAL A 131 -3.71 -5.44 -3.53
CA VAL A 131 -5.18 -5.54 -3.56
C VAL A 131 -5.75 -5.50 -2.15
N PHE A 132 -6.78 -4.67 -1.96
CA PHE A 132 -7.49 -4.53 -0.70
C PHE A 132 -8.99 -4.33 -0.96
N ALA A 133 -9.84 -4.94 -0.15
CA ALA A 133 -11.28 -4.80 -0.24
C ALA A 133 -11.90 -4.24 1.05
N THR A 134 -12.94 -3.41 0.89
CA THR A 134 -13.88 -3.12 1.97
C THR A 134 -15.00 -4.15 1.92
N CYS A 135 -15.47 -4.63 3.07
CA CYS A 135 -16.53 -5.62 3.18
C CYS A 135 -17.72 -5.04 3.94
N PRO A 136 -18.93 -4.95 3.36
CA PRO A 136 -20.08 -4.36 4.04
C PRO A 136 -20.42 -5.11 5.34
N PRO A 137 -20.94 -4.42 6.38
CA PRO A 137 -21.41 -5.08 7.59
C PRO A 137 -22.46 -6.15 7.27
N GLY A 138 -22.38 -7.29 7.97
CA GLY A 138 -23.30 -8.43 7.77
C GLY A 138 -22.98 -9.31 6.56
N ARG A 139 -22.01 -8.93 5.72
CA ARG A 139 -21.42 -9.81 4.72
C ARG A 139 -20.27 -10.61 5.34
N ASP A 140 -20.16 -11.86 4.94
CA ASP A 140 -19.05 -12.72 5.32
C ASP A 140 -17.71 -12.16 4.82
N LEU A 141 -16.74 -12.03 5.73
CA LEU A 141 -15.44 -11.40 5.45
C LEU A 141 -14.58 -12.28 4.54
N ASP A 142 -14.67 -13.60 4.69
CA ASP A 142 -13.93 -14.55 3.87
C ASP A 142 -14.38 -14.49 2.41
N SER A 143 -15.70 -14.43 2.15
CA SER A 143 -16.25 -14.18 0.80
C SER A 143 -15.72 -12.88 0.17
N CYS A 144 -15.66 -11.78 0.93
CA CYS A 144 -15.08 -10.52 0.44
C CYS A 144 -13.59 -10.68 0.08
N GLN A 145 -12.85 -11.45 0.87
CA GLN A 145 -11.43 -11.71 0.67
C GLN A 145 -11.16 -12.61 -0.53
N GLU A 146 -11.99 -13.62 -0.76
CA GLU A 146 -11.93 -14.48 -1.95
C GLU A 146 -12.16 -13.67 -3.23
N GLU A 147 -13.20 -12.83 -3.28
CA GLU A 147 -13.46 -11.96 -4.42
C GLU A 147 -12.28 -11.00 -4.69
N ALA A 148 -11.71 -10.43 -3.63
CA ALA A 148 -10.52 -9.58 -3.74
C ALA A 148 -9.31 -10.37 -4.28
N THR A 149 -9.17 -11.63 -3.89
CA THR A 149 -8.12 -12.52 -4.38
C THR A 149 -8.29 -12.84 -5.86
N THR A 150 -9.52 -13.05 -6.34
CA THR A 150 -9.80 -13.17 -7.79
C THR A 150 -9.38 -11.91 -8.55
N VAL A 151 -9.67 -10.72 -8.00
CA VAL A 151 -9.21 -9.45 -8.60
C VAL A 151 -7.69 -9.37 -8.62
N MET A 152 -7.00 -9.77 -7.55
CA MET A 152 -5.54 -9.82 -7.49
C MET A 152 -4.95 -10.68 -8.61
N GLN A 153 -5.50 -11.87 -8.86
CA GLN A 153 -5.06 -12.76 -9.94
C GLN A 153 -5.26 -12.14 -11.33
N SER A 154 -6.24 -11.23 -11.50
CA SER A 154 -6.50 -10.55 -12.77
C SER A 154 -5.55 -9.38 -13.06
N VAL A 155 -4.88 -8.83 -12.03
CA VAL A 155 -3.99 -7.67 -12.15
C VAL A 155 -2.51 -8.03 -12.07
N LEU A 156 -2.18 -9.24 -11.62
CA LEU A 156 -0.81 -9.72 -11.68
C LEU A 156 -0.40 -9.92 -13.15
N PRO A 157 0.85 -9.58 -13.52
CA PRO A 157 1.37 -9.95 -14.83
C PRO A 157 1.21 -11.46 -15.00
N ARG A 158 0.65 -11.90 -16.14
CA ARG A 158 0.80 -13.30 -16.53
C ARG A 158 2.26 -13.47 -16.90
N ASP A 159 2.98 -14.29 -16.15
CA ASP A 159 4.36 -14.65 -16.50
C ASP A 159 4.35 -15.13 -17.96
N GLY A 160 5.01 -14.35 -18.82
CA GLY A 160 5.16 -14.62 -20.26
C GLY A 160 6.55 -15.13 -20.56
#